data_AF-A0A3N4I824-F1
#
_entry.id   AF-A0A3N4I824-F1
#
_cell.length_a   1.000
_cell.length_b   1.000
_cell.length_c   1.000
_cell.angle_alpha   90.00
_cell.angle_beta   90.00
_cell.angle_gamma   90.00
#
_symmetry.space_group_name_H-M   'P 1'
#
loop_
_entity.id
_entity.type
_entity.pdbx_description
1 polymer ?
#
loop_
_entity_poly.entity_id
_entity_poly.type
_entity_poly.pdbx_seq_one_letter_code
_entity_poly.pdbx_strand_id
1 'polypeptide(L)'
;MSTCKVCEKQGDLMKCGGCKIAAYCSTVCQRADWPVHKPACQYAQEPSTHTLEGGIFDSPPPARVTSVQFPTGNRPTFSIPNPLVHPSAASLPTSQTTPIIFLGIIGNPHDLENSEAYRLFLHVPTTDIAFLATTEYSPNNRHLRLLSTYKSFVDPLIGDRKPLVCINCGKAHPAGRSGLNYVSTYNSAREAGLLPNGERPKTLNSVWEVVLPFCQGNEVCKGKSVEAALAMKGRREFTGEMGDLYARACMDYFTRVVPVEERADSGW
;
A
#
# COMPACT_ATOMS: atom_id res chain seq x y z
N MET A 1 -2.37 -27.06 5.55
CA MET A 1 -1.42 -27.51 6.59
C MET A 1 -0.72 -26.30 7.15
N SER A 2 -0.62 -26.14 8.46
CA SER A 2 0.03 -24.99 9.09
C SER A 2 1.56 -25.19 9.08
N THR A 3 2.33 -24.11 8.89
CA THR A 3 3.81 -24.12 8.91
C THR A 3 4.36 -23.18 9.99
N CYS A 4 5.56 -23.46 10.49
CA CYS A 4 6.25 -22.58 11.43
C CYS A 4 6.53 -21.21 10.79
N LYS A 5 6.15 -20.12 11.46
CA LYS A 5 6.32 -18.75 10.93
C LYS A 5 7.77 -18.34 10.67
N VAL A 6 8.74 -18.99 11.33
CA VAL A 6 10.17 -18.62 11.27
C VAL A 6 10.99 -19.55 10.38
N CYS A 7 10.76 -20.85 10.42
CA CYS A 7 11.60 -21.84 9.74
C CYS A 7 10.83 -22.75 8.78
N GLU A 8 9.53 -22.48 8.57
CA GLU A 8 8.65 -23.10 7.58
C GLU A 8 8.42 -24.62 7.73
N LYS A 9 9.05 -25.25 8.74
CA LYS A 9 8.82 -26.66 9.06
C LYS A 9 7.35 -26.94 9.33
N GLN A 10 6.88 -28.04 8.74
CA GLN A 10 5.59 -28.65 9.02
C GLN A 10 5.71 -29.64 10.18
N GLY A 11 4.62 -29.89 10.88
CA GLY A 11 4.56 -30.81 12.02
C GLY A 11 3.66 -30.26 13.12
N ASP A 12 3.92 -30.68 14.35
CA ASP A 12 3.20 -30.19 15.52
C ASP A 12 3.62 -28.76 15.84
N LEU A 13 2.71 -27.81 15.61
CA LEU A 13 2.95 -26.39 15.82
C LEU A 13 2.18 -25.87 17.03
N MET A 14 2.86 -25.05 17.80
CA MET A 14 2.31 -24.33 18.93
C MET A 14 1.81 -22.97 18.45
N LYS A 15 0.53 -22.68 18.68
CA LYS A 15 -0.01 -21.34 18.44
C LYS A 15 0.50 -20.37 19.50
N CYS A 16 0.68 -19.11 19.12
CA CYS A 16 1.01 -18.05 20.07
C CYS A 16 -0.05 -17.97 21.17
N GLY A 17 0.37 -18.01 22.45
CA GLY A 17 -0.55 -17.99 23.60
C GLY A 17 -1.38 -16.71 23.72
N GLY A 18 -0.90 -15.58 23.19
CA GLY A 18 -1.62 -14.31 23.18
C GLY A 18 -2.68 -14.26 22.09
N CYS A 19 -2.26 -14.07 20.84
CA CYS A 19 -3.18 -13.87 19.72
C CYS A 19 -3.78 -15.15 19.12
N LYS A 20 -3.17 -16.32 19.34
CA LYS A 20 -3.54 -17.60 18.69
C LYS A 20 -3.49 -17.62 17.14
N ILE A 21 -2.97 -16.56 16.51
CA ILE A 21 -2.88 -16.42 15.04
C ILE A 21 -1.58 -17.03 14.49
N ALA A 22 -0.44 -16.67 15.06
CA ALA A 22 0.86 -17.19 14.60
C ALA A 22 1.14 -18.60 15.18
N ALA A 23 1.85 -19.44 14.41
CA ALA A 23 2.20 -20.81 14.78
C ALA A 23 3.72 -21.04 14.67
N TYR A 24 4.28 -21.76 15.65
CA TYR A 24 5.72 -21.98 15.78
C TYR A 24 6.01 -23.44 16.12
N CYS A 25 7.09 -23.99 15.57
CA CYS A 25 7.52 -25.36 15.92
C CYS A 25 8.22 -25.44 17.29
N SER A 26 8.64 -24.29 17.87
CA SER A 26 9.29 -24.23 19.17
C SER A 26 9.23 -22.83 19.78
N THR A 27 9.45 -22.75 21.10
CA THR A 27 9.56 -21.47 21.82
C THR A 27 10.75 -20.64 21.36
N VAL A 28 11.79 -21.27 20.81
CA VAL A 28 12.94 -20.60 20.19
C VAL A 28 12.50 -19.81 18.96
N CYS A 29 11.71 -20.42 18.08
CA CYS A 29 11.15 -19.72 16.91
C CYS A 29 10.20 -18.59 17.34
N GLN A 30 9.35 -18.82 18.34
CA GLN A 30 8.48 -17.76 18.87
C GLN A 30 9.25 -16.56 19.41
N ARG A 31 10.33 -16.79 20.19
CA ARG A 31 11.17 -15.71 20.74
C ARG A 31 11.96 -14.97 19.65
N ALA A 32 12.43 -15.68 18.63
CA ALA A 32 13.11 -15.08 17.49
C ALA A 32 12.19 -14.14 16.70
N ASP A 33 10.91 -14.51 16.54
CA ASP A 33 9.89 -13.69 15.87
C ASP A 33 9.35 -12.54 16.76
N TRP A 34 9.54 -12.62 18.08
CA TRP A 34 8.90 -11.72 19.05
C TRP A 34 9.09 -10.21 18.77
N PRO A 35 10.28 -9.69 18.40
CA PRO A 35 10.45 -8.27 18.12
C PRO A 35 9.53 -7.75 17.00
N VAL A 36 9.23 -8.60 16.02
CA VAL A 36 8.37 -8.28 14.87
C VAL A 36 6.91 -8.65 15.14
N HIS A 37 6.68 -9.76 15.84
CA HIS A 37 5.34 -10.27 16.15
C HIS A 37 4.62 -9.47 17.24
N LYS A 38 5.34 -8.91 18.21
CA LYS A 38 4.76 -8.27 19.41
C LYS A 38 3.68 -7.21 19.09
N PRO A 39 3.87 -6.26 18.14
CA PRO A 39 2.84 -5.26 17.84
C PRO A 39 1.55 -5.91 17.30
N ALA A 40 1.67 -6.85 16.37
CA ALA A 40 0.51 -7.57 15.82
C ALA A 40 -0.16 -8.48 16.86
N CYS A 41 0.64 -9.07 17.77
CA CYS A 41 0.14 -9.91 18.85
C CYS A 41 -0.69 -9.12 19.87
N GLN A 42 -0.27 -7.89 20.19
CA GLN A 42 -1.00 -6.99 21.09
C GLN A 42 -2.31 -6.54 20.44
N TYR A 43 -2.28 -6.16 19.17
CA TYR A 43 -3.47 -5.75 18.43
C TYR A 43 -4.55 -6.85 18.38
N ALA A 44 -4.13 -8.09 18.11
CA ALA A 44 -5.05 -9.23 18.05
C ALA A 44 -5.56 -9.70 19.44
N GLN A 45 -5.00 -9.17 20.53
CA GLN A 45 -5.45 -9.45 21.90
C GLN A 45 -6.45 -8.41 22.41
N GLU A 46 -6.69 -7.32 21.69
CA GLU A 46 -7.70 -6.35 22.12
C GLU A 46 -9.08 -7.00 22.06
N PRO A 47 -9.80 -7.10 23.20
CA PRO A 47 -11.17 -7.56 23.18
C PRO A 47 -12.00 -6.54 22.41
N SER A 48 -12.64 -6.97 21.33
CA SER A 48 -13.74 -6.23 20.72
C SER A 48 -14.86 -6.08 21.75
N THR A 49 -14.81 -5.03 22.56
CA THR A 49 -15.85 -4.62 23.50
C THR A 49 -17.00 -4.01 22.71
N HIS A 50 -17.77 -4.88 22.07
CA HIS A 50 -19.18 -4.67 21.82
C HIS A 50 -19.95 -5.90 22.33
N THR A 51 -19.90 -6.10 23.64
CA THR A 51 -20.88 -6.93 24.34
C THR A 51 -22.12 -6.05 24.55
N LEU A 52 -23.14 -6.24 23.72
CA LEU A 52 -24.47 -5.71 23.97
C LEU A 52 -25.10 -6.60 25.05
N GLU A 53 -25.12 -6.11 26.30
CA GLU A 53 -25.96 -6.66 27.35
C GLU A 53 -27.28 -5.88 27.44
N GLY A 54 -28.35 -6.63 27.75
CA GLY A 54 -29.73 -6.28 27.47
C GLY A 54 -30.25 -5.04 28.19
N GLY A 55 -30.93 -4.19 27.41
CA GLY A 55 -31.86 -3.17 27.87
C GLY A 55 -33.02 -3.12 26.89
N ILE A 56 -34.22 -3.48 27.38
CA ILE A 56 -35.47 -3.37 26.64
C ILE A 56 -35.71 -1.89 26.39
N PHE A 57 -35.56 -1.44 25.14
CA PHE A 57 -36.04 -0.15 24.70
C PHE A 57 -36.84 -0.37 23.42
N ASP A 58 -38.15 -0.12 23.49
CA ASP A 58 -39.01 -0.05 22.32
C ASP A 58 -38.47 1.04 21.39
N SER A 59 -37.87 0.63 20.27
CA SER A 59 -37.42 1.52 19.21
C SER A 59 -37.41 0.78 17.88
N PRO A 60 -37.69 1.51 16.78
CA PRO A 60 -38.22 0.95 15.52
C PRO A 60 -37.21 0.03 14.82
N PRO A 61 -37.67 -0.83 13.89
CA PRO A 61 -36.83 -1.85 13.28
C PRO A 61 -35.55 -1.24 12.71
N PRO A 62 -34.41 -1.95 12.78
CA PRO A 62 -33.16 -1.42 12.26
C PRO A 62 -33.39 -1.11 10.79
N ALA A 63 -33.29 0.18 10.45
CA ALA A 63 -33.02 0.57 9.09
C ALA A 63 -31.90 -0.34 8.60
N ARG A 64 -32.13 -1.01 7.47
CA ARG A 64 -31.09 -1.71 6.72
C ARG A 64 -29.85 -0.84 6.84
N VAL A 65 -28.75 -1.42 7.35
CA VAL A 65 -27.43 -0.81 7.18
C VAL A 65 -27.19 -0.80 5.68
N THR A 66 -27.71 0.22 5.01
CA THR A 66 -27.18 0.70 3.75
C THR A 66 -25.72 0.95 4.05
N SER A 67 -24.87 0.24 3.32
CA SER A 67 -23.45 0.55 3.16
C SER A 67 -23.21 2.02 3.50
N VAL A 68 -22.44 2.29 4.55
CA VAL A 68 -21.90 3.63 4.76
C VAL A 68 -21.05 3.90 3.53
N GLN A 69 -21.64 4.59 2.55
CA GLN A 69 -20.94 5.08 1.38
C GLN A 69 -20.05 6.20 1.90
N PHE A 70 -18.84 5.86 2.33
CA PHE A 70 -17.79 6.85 2.35
C PHE A 70 -17.65 7.32 0.90
N PRO A 71 -17.71 8.63 0.63
CA PRO A 71 -17.45 9.12 -0.72
C PRO A 71 -16.07 8.60 -1.10
N THR A 72 -15.97 7.85 -2.20
CA THR A 72 -14.69 7.68 -2.90
C THR A 72 -14.18 9.09 -3.12
N GLY A 73 -13.28 9.56 -2.25
CA GLY A 73 -13.08 10.99 -2.07
C GLY A 73 -12.66 11.62 -3.39
N ASN A 74 -13.26 12.76 -3.77
CA ASN A 74 -12.84 13.59 -4.90
C ASN A 74 -11.48 14.26 -4.60
N ARG A 75 -10.51 13.49 -4.13
CA ARG A 75 -9.18 13.96 -3.86
C ARG A 75 -8.56 14.38 -5.19
N PRO A 76 -7.92 15.56 -5.27
CA PRO A 76 -7.13 15.89 -6.45
C PRO A 76 -6.12 14.77 -6.71
N THR A 77 -5.95 14.41 -7.99
CA THR A 77 -5.00 13.37 -8.40
C THR A 77 -3.91 14.00 -9.24
N PHE A 78 -2.67 13.94 -8.76
CA PHE A 78 -1.50 14.27 -9.56
C PHE A 78 -1.10 13.08 -10.43
N SER A 79 -0.86 13.33 -11.71
CA SER A 79 -0.35 12.29 -12.59
C SER A 79 0.63 12.84 -13.61
N ILE A 80 1.65 12.04 -13.93
CA ILE A 80 2.52 12.27 -15.08
C ILE A 80 2.00 11.38 -16.21
N PRO A 81 1.50 11.96 -17.32
CA PRO A 81 0.82 11.20 -18.36
C PRO A 81 1.76 10.29 -19.15
N ASN A 82 3.00 10.73 -19.35
CA ASN A 82 4.01 9.97 -20.08
C ASN A 82 4.75 9.02 -19.13
N PRO A 83 4.96 7.74 -19.50
CA PRO A 83 5.76 6.84 -18.69
C PRO A 83 7.18 7.35 -18.53
N LEU A 84 7.65 7.28 -17.30
CA LEU A 84 9.04 7.55 -16.95
C LEU A 84 9.87 6.29 -17.19
N VAL A 85 11.16 6.47 -17.47
CA VAL A 85 12.11 5.36 -17.55
C VAL A 85 13.04 5.45 -16.35
N HIS A 86 13.07 4.42 -15.52
CA HIS A 86 13.99 4.38 -14.39
C HIS A 86 15.43 4.29 -14.90
N PRO A 87 16.44 4.92 -14.26
CA PRO A 87 17.83 4.85 -14.70
C PRO A 87 18.38 3.43 -14.91
N SER A 88 17.92 2.45 -14.13
CA SER A 88 18.31 1.04 -14.31
C SER A 88 17.76 0.39 -15.59
N ALA A 89 16.78 1.02 -16.25
CA ALA A 89 16.19 0.58 -17.51
C ALA A 89 16.58 1.47 -18.70
N ALA A 90 17.29 2.58 -18.48
CA ALA A 90 17.54 3.60 -19.51
C ALA A 90 18.33 3.09 -20.73
N SER A 91 19.21 2.10 -20.53
CA SER A 91 20.01 1.48 -21.59
C SER A 91 19.42 0.18 -22.13
N LEU A 92 18.25 -0.26 -21.62
CA LEU A 92 17.65 -1.52 -22.03
C LEU A 92 16.72 -1.32 -23.25
N PRO A 93 16.65 -2.31 -24.16
CA PRO A 93 15.63 -2.32 -25.20
C PRO A 93 14.22 -2.33 -24.59
N THR A 94 13.23 -1.74 -25.27
CA THR A 94 11.83 -1.71 -24.82
C THR A 94 11.30 -3.10 -24.45
N SER A 95 11.67 -4.13 -25.21
CA SER A 95 11.30 -5.55 -24.96
C SER A 95 11.83 -6.12 -23.64
N GLN A 96 12.82 -5.47 -23.02
CA GLN A 96 13.40 -5.84 -21.72
C GLN A 96 12.97 -4.89 -20.59
N THR A 97 12.02 -4.00 -20.88
CA THR A 97 11.40 -3.14 -19.87
C THR A 97 9.94 -3.54 -19.65
N THR A 98 9.48 -3.40 -18.41
CA THR A 98 8.08 -3.61 -18.05
C THR A 98 7.56 -2.35 -17.35
N PRO A 99 6.37 -1.85 -17.73
CA PRO A 99 5.71 -0.77 -17.00
C PRO A 99 5.19 -1.27 -15.64
N ILE A 100 5.39 -0.46 -14.62
CA ILE A 100 4.75 -0.60 -13.32
C ILE A 100 4.05 0.70 -12.94
N ILE A 101 3.01 0.60 -12.12
CA ILE A 101 2.29 1.75 -11.60
C ILE A 101 2.82 2.10 -10.21
N PHE A 102 3.30 3.32 -10.04
CA PHE A 102 3.46 3.92 -8.71
C PHE A 102 2.22 4.75 -8.42
N LEU A 103 1.49 4.38 -7.38
CA LEU A 103 0.27 5.09 -7.00
C LEU A 103 0.15 5.18 -5.48
N GLY A 104 -0.54 6.22 -5.02
CA GLY A 104 -0.60 6.47 -3.60
C GLY A 104 -1.33 7.72 -3.19
N ILE A 105 -1.22 8.02 -1.89
CA ILE A 105 -1.69 9.26 -1.29
C ILE A 105 -0.51 9.96 -0.65
N ILE A 106 -0.39 11.28 -0.84
CA ILE A 106 0.55 12.13 -0.12
C ILE A 106 -0.18 13.12 0.78
N GLY A 107 0.18 13.14 2.07
CA GLY A 107 -0.50 13.91 3.13
C GLY A 107 -1.33 13.01 4.05
N ASN A 108 -2.17 13.58 4.91
CA ASN A 108 -3.02 12.81 5.83
C ASN A 108 -4.24 12.21 5.08
N PRO A 109 -4.35 10.88 4.91
CA PRO A 109 -5.43 10.27 4.13
C PRO A 109 -6.84 10.52 4.69
N HIS A 110 -6.97 10.81 5.98
CA HIS A 110 -8.25 11.18 6.59
C HIS A 110 -8.65 12.64 6.31
N ASP A 111 -7.74 13.44 5.75
CA ASP A 111 -7.95 14.82 5.37
C ASP A 111 -8.02 14.92 3.84
N LEU A 112 -9.24 14.98 3.30
CA LEU A 112 -9.46 15.05 1.86
C LEU A 112 -8.93 16.34 1.23
N GLU A 113 -8.93 17.44 1.99
CA GLU A 113 -8.58 18.77 1.52
C GLU A 113 -7.07 18.97 1.45
N ASN A 114 -6.33 18.44 2.45
CA ASN A 114 -4.88 18.62 2.57
C ASN A 114 -4.04 17.41 2.14
N SER A 115 -4.65 16.39 1.53
CA SER A 115 -3.89 15.33 0.88
C SER A 115 -4.32 15.09 -0.55
N GLU A 116 -3.42 14.47 -1.32
CA GLU A 116 -3.55 14.33 -2.76
C GLU A 116 -3.22 12.91 -3.18
N ALA A 117 -3.98 12.36 -4.13
CA ALA A 117 -3.64 11.08 -4.74
C ALA A 117 -2.57 11.32 -5.80
N TYR A 118 -1.73 10.33 -6.07
CA TYR A 118 -0.82 10.38 -7.19
C TYR A 118 -0.80 9.08 -7.97
N ARG A 119 -0.46 9.21 -9.25
CA ARG A 119 -0.27 8.07 -10.16
C ARG A 119 0.80 8.37 -11.19
N LEU A 120 1.74 7.45 -11.32
CA LEU A 120 2.88 7.54 -12.21
C LEU A 120 3.10 6.18 -12.87
N PHE A 121 3.54 6.18 -14.13
CA PHE A 121 3.99 4.97 -14.81
C PHE A 121 5.51 4.98 -14.88
N LEU A 122 6.12 3.86 -14.51
CA LEU A 122 7.58 3.71 -14.50
C LEU A 122 7.97 2.45 -15.28
N HIS A 123 8.80 2.59 -16.30
CA HIS A 123 9.46 1.48 -16.96
C HIS A 123 10.67 1.06 -16.13
N VAL A 124 10.70 -0.22 -15.76
CA VAL A 124 11.77 -0.87 -15.01
C VAL A 124 12.26 -2.11 -15.76
N PRO A 125 13.44 -2.66 -15.44
CA PRO A 125 13.88 -3.92 -16.03
C PRO A 125 12.87 -5.04 -15.80
N THR A 126 12.51 -5.78 -16.84
CA THR A 126 11.54 -6.90 -16.74
C THR A 126 11.99 -7.96 -15.72
N THR A 127 13.30 -8.13 -15.57
CA THR A 127 13.92 -9.04 -14.58
C THR A 127 13.61 -8.66 -13.13
N ASP A 128 13.26 -7.40 -12.85
CA ASP A 128 12.96 -6.92 -11.49
C ASP A 128 11.51 -7.21 -11.07
N ILE A 129 10.60 -7.45 -12.03
CA ILE A 129 9.17 -7.66 -11.78
C ILE A 129 8.90 -8.85 -10.87
N ALA A 130 9.62 -9.95 -11.07
CA ALA A 130 9.48 -11.14 -10.23
C ALA A 130 9.76 -10.81 -8.75
N PHE A 131 10.74 -9.96 -8.47
CA PHE A 131 11.11 -9.54 -7.12
C PHE A 131 10.18 -8.48 -6.55
N LEU A 132 9.54 -7.67 -7.38
CA LEU A 132 8.51 -6.73 -6.92
C LEU A 132 7.21 -7.45 -6.53
N ALA A 133 6.90 -8.56 -7.22
CA ALA A 133 5.69 -9.34 -6.97
C ALA A 133 5.77 -10.22 -5.71
N THR A 134 6.96 -10.51 -5.18
CA THR A 134 7.10 -11.34 -3.98
C THR A 134 6.62 -10.61 -2.73
N THR A 135 5.59 -11.15 -2.08
CA THR A 135 5.15 -10.75 -0.73
C THR A 135 5.92 -11.49 0.37
N GLU A 136 6.64 -12.56 0.00
CA GLU A 136 7.42 -13.36 0.93
C GLU A 136 8.75 -12.68 1.27
N TYR A 137 9.15 -12.81 2.54
CA TYR A 137 10.40 -12.27 3.05
C TYR A 137 11.58 -12.96 2.34
N SER A 138 12.11 -12.32 1.29
CA SER A 138 13.32 -12.81 0.62
C SER A 138 14.50 -12.70 1.60
N PRO A 139 15.29 -13.76 1.84
CA PRO A 139 16.41 -13.75 2.79
C PRO A 139 17.46 -12.66 2.49
N ASN A 140 17.55 -12.23 1.23
CA ASN A 140 18.47 -11.17 0.82
C ASN A 140 17.86 -9.77 0.82
N ASN A 141 16.60 -9.55 1.26
CA ASN A 141 15.91 -8.25 1.19
C ASN A 141 15.97 -7.58 -0.21
N ARG A 142 16.09 -8.37 -1.29
CA ARG A 142 16.23 -7.84 -2.65
C ARG A 142 15.04 -7.00 -3.07
N HIS A 143 13.83 -7.47 -2.72
CA HIS A 143 12.58 -6.73 -2.89
C HIS A 143 12.64 -5.33 -2.27
N LEU A 144 13.02 -5.23 -0.99
CA LEU A 144 13.13 -3.95 -0.28
C LEU A 144 14.18 -3.02 -0.90
N ARG A 145 15.31 -3.57 -1.37
CA ARG A 145 16.32 -2.77 -2.08
C ARG A 145 15.79 -2.21 -3.40
N LEU A 146 15.13 -3.03 -4.22
CA LEU A 146 14.53 -2.59 -5.48
C LEU A 146 13.45 -1.54 -5.26
N LEU A 147 12.54 -1.78 -4.30
CA LEU A 147 11.54 -0.78 -3.92
C LEU A 147 12.18 0.52 -3.48
N SER A 148 13.21 0.46 -2.61
CA SER A 148 13.95 1.64 -2.17
C SER A 148 14.59 2.40 -3.34
N THR A 149 15.19 1.68 -4.30
CA THR A 149 15.79 2.27 -5.51
C THR A 149 14.75 2.98 -6.38
N TYR A 150 13.60 2.36 -6.65
CA TYR A 150 12.57 3.00 -7.48
C TYR A 150 11.87 4.15 -6.75
N LYS A 151 11.66 3.98 -5.45
CA LYS A 151 11.09 5.01 -4.57
C LYS A 151 11.98 6.25 -4.52
N SER A 152 13.31 6.10 -4.41
CA SER A 152 14.21 7.27 -4.41
C SER A 152 14.17 8.06 -5.72
N PHE A 153 13.86 7.40 -6.84
CA PHE A 153 13.61 8.06 -8.13
C PHE A 153 12.24 8.76 -8.18
N VAL A 154 11.20 8.14 -7.64
CA VAL A 154 9.81 8.62 -7.72
C VAL A 154 9.53 9.73 -6.70
N ASP A 155 10.05 9.61 -5.48
CA ASP A 155 9.68 10.48 -4.37
C ASP A 155 9.89 11.98 -4.67
N PRO A 156 10.98 12.43 -5.32
CA PRO A 156 11.16 13.86 -5.61
C PRO A 156 10.07 14.40 -6.54
N LEU A 157 9.56 13.57 -7.45
CA LEU A 157 8.52 13.95 -8.41
C LEU A 157 7.18 14.22 -7.72
N ILE A 158 6.93 13.59 -6.56
CA ILE A 158 5.68 13.72 -5.81
C ILE A 158 5.82 14.73 -4.67
N GLY A 159 6.89 14.60 -3.88
CA GLY A 159 7.08 15.33 -2.63
C GLY A 159 7.62 16.74 -2.82
N ASP A 160 8.36 17.00 -3.90
CA ASP A 160 9.10 18.26 -4.03
C ASP A 160 8.35 19.29 -4.89
N ARG A 161 7.19 18.92 -5.44
CA ARG A 161 6.42 19.77 -6.36
C ARG A 161 5.59 20.87 -5.68
N LYS A 162 5.20 20.67 -4.42
CA LYS A 162 4.30 21.59 -3.70
C LYS A 162 4.60 21.63 -2.20
N PRO A 163 4.17 22.68 -1.49
CA PRO A 163 4.19 22.69 -0.04
C PRO A 163 3.39 21.52 0.54
N LEU A 164 3.89 20.95 1.64
CA LEU A 164 3.29 19.82 2.32
C LEU A 164 3.11 20.14 3.80
N VAL A 165 2.06 19.58 4.39
CA VAL A 165 1.71 19.81 5.80
C VAL A 165 2.14 18.59 6.63
N CYS A 166 2.84 18.84 7.72
CA CYS A 166 3.15 17.81 8.71
C CYS A 166 1.85 17.25 9.29
N ILE A 167 1.63 15.93 9.17
CA ILE A 167 0.35 15.32 9.56
C ILE A 167 0.09 15.35 11.07
N ASN A 168 1.13 15.60 11.86
CA ASN A 168 1.01 15.67 13.31
C ASN A 168 0.75 17.09 13.82
N CYS A 169 1.62 18.04 13.48
CA CYS A 169 1.56 19.39 14.06
C CYS A 169 0.91 20.44 13.14
N GLY A 170 0.51 20.08 11.92
CA GLY A 170 -0.11 20.99 10.96
C GLY A 170 0.84 22.05 10.37
N LYS A 171 2.14 22.00 10.70
CA LYS A 171 3.13 22.94 10.15
C LYS A 171 3.27 22.71 8.64
N ALA A 172 3.08 23.77 7.85
CA ALA A 172 3.39 23.77 6.44
C ALA A 172 4.90 23.84 6.20
N HIS A 173 5.38 23.06 5.24
CA HIS A 173 6.76 23.03 4.77
C HIS A 173 6.80 23.41 3.30
N PRO A 174 7.79 24.22 2.86
CA PRO A 174 7.94 24.57 1.46
C PRO A 174 8.24 23.32 0.62
N ALA A 175 8.07 23.46 -0.69
CA ALA A 175 8.49 22.48 -1.69
C ALA A 175 10.00 22.15 -1.54
N GLY A 176 10.43 20.97 -2.00
CA GLY A 176 11.85 20.55 -1.99
C GLY A 176 12.37 19.96 -0.68
N ARG A 177 11.52 19.26 0.09
CA ARG A 177 11.84 18.51 1.34
C ARG A 177 12.58 19.23 2.45
N SER A 178 12.79 20.53 2.34
CA SER A 178 13.51 21.28 3.35
C SER A 178 12.72 21.24 4.66
N GLY A 179 13.21 20.45 5.63
CA GLY A 179 12.56 20.27 6.91
C GLY A 179 11.46 19.21 6.97
N LEU A 180 11.32 18.34 5.97
CA LEU A 180 10.23 17.35 5.91
C LEU A 180 10.72 15.95 5.49
N ASN A 181 10.31 14.92 6.23
CA ASN A 181 10.52 13.51 5.90
C ASN A 181 9.17 12.80 5.75
N TYR A 182 9.17 11.54 5.32
CA TYR A 182 7.93 10.77 5.19
C TYR A 182 8.10 9.30 5.59
N VAL A 183 7.00 8.72 6.08
CA VAL A 183 6.85 7.27 6.26
C VAL A 183 6.08 6.73 5.06
N SER A 184 6.47 5.55 4.59
CA SER A 184 5.82 4.82 3.50
C SER A 184 5.41 3.42 3.94
N THR A 185 4.21 3.00 3.56
CA THR A 185 3.73 1.62 3.64
C THR A 185 3.30 1.17 2.24
N TYR A 186 3.62 -0.07 1.88
CA TYR A 186 3.30 -0.60 0.56
C TYR A 186 2.56 -1.93 0.59
N ASN A 187 1.76 -2.13 -0.45
CA ASN A 187 1.15 -3.41 -0.80
C ASN A 187 1.36 -3.63 -2.30
N SER A 188 1.70 -4.85 -2.70
CA SER A 188 1.56 -5.27 -4.10
C SER A 188 0.15 -5.81 -4.29
N ALA A 189 -0.67 -5.12 -5.09
CA ALA A 189 -1.97 -5.65 -5.46
C ALA A 189 -1.80 -6.64 -6.60
N ARG A 190 -2.35 -7.85 -6.42
CA ARG A 190 -2.46 -8.84 -7.50
C ARG A 190 -3.85 -9.47 -7.52
N GLU A 191 -4.90 -8.66 -7.57
CA GLU A 191 -6.24 -9.17 -7.80
C GLU A 191 -7.04 -8.26 -8.74
N ALA A 192 -7.32 -8.78 -9.94
CA ALA A 192 -8.47 -8.38 -10.73
C ALA A 192 -9.40 -9.60 -10.85
N GLY A 193 -10.71 -9.34 -10.77
CA GLY A 193 -11.74 -10.35 -11.03
C GLY A 193 -11.77 -10.79 -12.50
N LEU A 194 -12.67 -11.72 -12.81
CA LEU A 194 -12.93 -12.13 -14.20
C LEU A 194 -13.88 -11.12 -14.86
N LEU A 195 -13.58 -10.75 -16.11
CA LEU A 195 -14.49 -10.07 -17.04
C LEU A 195 -15.71 -10.97 -17.34
N PRO A 196 -16.82 -10.42 -17.87
CA PRO A 196 -18.02 -11.19 -18.20
C PRO A 196 -17.79 -12.36 -19.19
N ASN A 197 -16.74 -12.28 -20.00
CA ASN A 197 -16.32 -13.34 -20.92
C ASN A 197 -15.41 -14.41 -20.26
N GLY A 198 -15.13 -14.30 -18.96
CA GLY A 198 -14.25 -15.21 -18.22
C GLY A 198 -12.75 -14.90 -18.33
N GLU A 199 -12.36 -13.83 -19.01
CA GLU A 199 -10.95 -13.40 -19.09
C GLU A 199 -10.57 -12.51 -17.90
N ARG A 200 -9.29 -12.40 -17.55
CA ARG A 200 -8.85 -11.39 -16.57
C ARG A 200 -8.47 -10.12 -17.32
N PRO A 201 -8.90 -8.91 -16.87
CA PRO A 201 -8.42 -7.67 -17.47
C PRO A 201 -6.90 -7.64 -17.43
N LYS A 202 -6.24 -7.06 -18.45
CA LYS A 202 -4.80 -6.82 -18.33
C LYS A 202 -4.57 -5.87 -17.16
N THR A 203 -3.72 -6.30 -16.24
CA THR A 203 -3.35 -5.58 -15.02
C THR A 203 -1.86 -5.32 -15.03
N LEU A 204 -1.47 -4.11 -14.64
CA LEU A 204 -0.06 -3.80 -14.41
C LEU A 204 0.35 -4.17 -12.99
N ASN A 205 1.63 -4.51 -12.81
CA ASN A 205 2.21 -4.56 -11.47
C ASN A 205 2.16 -3.15 -10.87
N SER A 206 1.93 -3.06 -9.57
CA SER A 206 1.84 -1.77 -8.89
C SER A 206 2.56 -1.76 -7.56
N VAL A 207 3.06 -0.58 -7.21
CA VAL A 207 3.55 -0.21 -5.89
C VAL A 207 2.55 0.79 -5.33
N TRP A 208 1.85 0.36 -4.29
CA TRP A 208 0.94 1.23 -3.55
C TRP A 208 1.71 1.89 -2.44
N GLU A 209 1.46 3.17 -2.20
CA GLU A 209 2.19 3.90 -1.18
C GLU A 209 1.34 4.97 -0.50
N VAL A 210 1.60 5.20 0.79
CA VAL A 210 1.16 6.42 1.47
C VAL A 210 2.36 7.18 1.95
N VAL A 211 2.51 8.41 1.48
CA VAL A 211 3.57 9.33 1.88
C VAL A 211 3.01 10.26 2.96
N LEU A 212 3.41 10.03 4.21
CA LEU A 212 2.95 10.82 5.35
C LEU A 212 4.01 11.84 5.78
N PRO A 213 3.84 13.14 5.47
CA PRO A 213 4.86 14.13 5.77
C PRO A 213 4.98 14.44 7.26
N PHE A 214 6.20 14.60 7.76
CA PHE A 214 6.49 14.99 9.13
C PHE A 214 7.71 15.91 9.25
N CYS A 215 7.74 16.73 10.30
CA CYS A 215 8.84 17.66 10.56
C CYS A 215 10.17 16.92 10.76
N GLN A 216 11.17 17.26 9.96
CA GLN A 216 12.54 16.75 10.08
C GLN A 216 13.11 17.06 11.47
N GLY A 217 13.79 16.07 12.05
CA GLY A 217 14.39 16.18 13.39
C GLY A 217 13.40 16.16 14.56
N ASN A 218 12.09 16.00 14.30
CA ASN A 218 11.07 15.94 15.35
C ASN A 218 10.54 14.50 15.52
N GLU A 219 11.03 13.79 16.53
CA GLU A 219 10.67 12.38 16.78
C GLU A 219 9.20 12.20 17.15
N VAL A 220 8.53 13.20 17.72
CA VAL A 220 7.08 13.13 18.01
C VAL A 220 6.28 13.12 16.71
N CYS A 221 6.59 14.05 15.79
CA CYS A 221 5.93 14.11 14.49
C CYS A 221 6.18 12.83 13.66
N LYS A 222 7.41 12.32 13.72
CA LYS A 222 7.78 11.04 13.10
C LYS A 222 7.00 9.87 13.70
N GLY A 223 6.97 9.74 15.02
CA GLY A 223 6.26 8.67 15.72
C GLY A 223 4.78 8.63 15.36
N LYS A 224 4.12 9.80 15.35
CA LYS A 224 2.72 9.95 14.94
C LYS A 224 2.48 9.61 13.48
N SER A 225 3.45 9.89 12.61
CA SER A 225 3.37 9.49 11.21
C SER A 225 3.55 8.00 11.01
N VAL A 226 4.42 7.35 11.77
CA VAL A 226 4.55 5.88 11.77
C VAL A 226 3.27 5.24 12.29
N GLU A 227 2.70 5.76 13.37
CA GLU A 227 1.44 5.27 13.94
C GLU A 227 0.30 5.35 12.91
N ALA A 228 0.14 6.51 12.25
CA ALA A 228 -0.83 6.68 11.17
C ALA A 228 -0.57 5.73 9.99
N ALA A 229 0.69 5.54 9.59
CA ALA A 229 1.09 4.61 8.54
C ALA A 229 0.64 3.17 8.85
N LEU A 230 0.90 2.72 10.07
CA LEU A 230 0.53 1.40 10.55
C LEU A 230 -0.98 1.24 10.68
N ALA A 231 -1.66 2.28 11.17
CA ALA A 231 -3.11 2.27 11.37
C ALA A 231 -3.88 2.14 10.05
N MET A 232 -3.32 2.52 8.90
CA MET A 232 -3.93 2.32 7.60
C MET A 232 -3.84 0.87 7.09
N LYS A 233 -2.86 0.11 7.56
CA LYS A 233 -2.59 -1.23 7.05
C LYS A 233 -3.77 -2.16 7.36
N GLY A 234 -4.42 -2.66 6.32
CA GLY A 234 -5.54 -3.61 6.44
C GLY A 234 -6.92 -2.96 6.61
N ARG A 235 -7.05 -1.62 6.57
CA ARG A 235 -8.37 -0.98 6.56
C ARG A 235 -9.03 -1.09 5.19
N ARG A 236 -10.28 -1.58 5.14
CA ARG A 236 -11.04 -1.78 3.90
C ARG A 236 -11.26 -0.48 3.11
N GLU A 237 -11.51 0.63 3.79
CA GLU A 237 -11.76 1.94 3.17
C GLU A 237 -10.58 2.39 2.31
N PHE A 238 -9.39 2.37 2.90
CA PHE A 238 -8.15 2.72 2.21
C PHE A 238 -7.85 1.76 1.06
N THR A 239 -8.11 0.46 1.24
CA THR A 239 -7.99 -0.53 0.17
C THR A 239 -8.94 -0.23 -1.00
N GLY A 240 -10.14 0.29 -0.73
CA GLY A 240 -11.12 0.68 -1.75
C GLY A 240 -10.63 1.86 -2.60
N GLU A 241 -10.26 2.98 -1.97
CA GLU A 241 -9.76 4.17 -2.68
C GLU A 241 -8.52 3.85 -3.52
N MET A 242 -7.58 3.09 -2.95
CA MET A 242 -6.38 2.65 -3.67
C MET A 242 -6.69 1.68 -4.82
N GLY A 243 -7.68 0.81 -4.63
CA GLY A 243 -8.19 -0.08 -5.67
C GLY A 243 -8.78 0.68 -6.85
N ASP A 244 -9.58 1.71 -6.60
CA ASP A 244 -10.16 2.57 -7.63
C ASP A 244 -9.07 3.38 -8.35
N LEU A 245 -8.10 3.92 -7.60
CA LEU A 245 -6.95 4.63 -8.15
C LEU A 245 -6.12 3.71 -9.08
N TYR A 246 -5.92 2.46 -8.67
CA TYR A 246 -5.25 1.43 -9.45
C TYR A 246 -6.03 1.03 -10.71
N ALA A 247 -7.34 0.82 -10.62
CA ALA A 247 -8.18 0.48 -11.76
C ALA A 247 -8.14 1.59 -12.82
N ARG A 248 -8.30 2.86 -12.38
CA ARG A 248 -8.15 4.03 -13.26
C ARG A 248 -6.76 4.13 -13.86
N ALA A 249 -5.72 3.76 -13.11
CA ALA A 249 -4.35 3.73 -13.61
C ALA A 249 -4.14 2.71 -14.73
N CYS A 250 -4.64 1.48 -14.56
CA CYS A 250 -4.59 0.47 -15.61
C CYS A 250 -5.32 0.95 -16.86
N MET A 251 -6.55 1.46 -16.70
CA MET A 251 -7.35 1.99 -17.79
C MET A 251 -6.62 3.11 -18.55
N ASP A 252 -6.07 4.12 -17.86
CA ASP A 252 -5.35 5.21 -18.52
C ASP A 252 -4.07 4.74 -19.22
N TYR A 253 -3.37 3.73 -18.68
CA TYR A 253 -2.21 3.15 -19.35
C TYR A 253 -2.60 2.48 -20.67
N PHE A 254 -3.56 1.55 -20.64
CA PHE A 254 -3.95 0.79 -21.83
C PHE A 254 -4.65 1.66 -22.88
N THR A 255 -5.40 2.69 -22.46
CA THR A 255 -6.12 3.55 -23.40
C THR A 255 -5.28 4.69 -23.98
N ARG A 256 -4.25 5.18 -23.27
CA ARG A 256 -3.50 6.38 -23.69
C ARG A 256 -2.03 6.12 -23.99
N VAL A 257 -1.40 5.23 -23.24
CA VAL A 257 0.04 4.99 -23.34
C VAL A 257 0.37 3.91 -24.35
N VAL A 258 -0.34 2.79 -24.30
CA VAL A 258 -0.09 1.65 -25.19
C VAL A 258 -0.34 2.07 -26.65
N PRO A 259 0.54 1.71 -27.61
CA PRO A 259 0.31 1.98 -29.03
C PRO A 259 -1.04 1.44 -29.48
N VAL A 260 -1.74 2.16 -30.38
CA VAL A 260 -3.11 1.81 -30.82
C VAL A 260 -3.23 0.36 -31.29
N GLU A 261 -2.20 -0.13 -31.98
CA GLU A 261 -2.12 -1.51 -32.50
C GLU A 261 -2.14 -2.57 -31.39
N GLU A 262 -1.58 -2.25 -30.22
CA GLU A 262 -1.54 -3.14 -29.05
C GLU A 262 -2.77 -2.99 -28.13
N ARG A 263 -3.62 -1.97 -28.34
CA ARG A 263 -4.81 -1.71 -27.49
C ARG A 263 -5.93 -2.71 -27.72
N ALA A 264 -6.06 -3.22 -28.95
CA ALA A 264 -7.16 -4.09 -29.36
C ALA A 264 -7.27 -5.35 -28.49
N ASP A 265 -6.15 -5.82 -27.95
CA ASP A 265 -6.07 -7.03 -27.13
C ASP A 265 -6.02 -6.73 -25.63
N SER A 266 -6.29 -5.49 -25.19
CA SER A 266 -6.05 -5.10 -23.79
C SER A 266 -7.17 -5.47 -22.81
N GLY A 267 -8.37 -5.80 -23.33
CA GLY A 267 -9.56 -6.07 -22.51
C GLY A 267 -10.14 -4.83 -21.81
N TRP A 268 -9.73 -3.62 -22.26
CA TRP A 268 -10.20 -2.31 -21.80
C TRP A 268 -10.64 -1.45 -22.99
#